data_AF-A0A328PSY6-F1
#
_entry.id   AF-A0A328PSY6-F1
#
_cell.length_a   1.000
_cell.length_b   1.000
_cell.length_c   1.000
_cell.angle_alpha   90.00
_cell.angle_beta   90.00
_cell.angle_gamma   90.00
#
_symmetry.space_group_name_H-M   'P 1'
#
loop_
_entity.id
_entity.type
_entity.pdbx_description
1 polymer ?
#
loop_
_entity_poly.entity_id
_entity_poly.type
_entity_poly.pdbx_seq_one_letter_code
_entity_poly.pdbx_strand_id
1 'polypeptide(L)'
;MCVFCEISSNLDKQSNLIKEGKHVFIIPDKHPVTEGHALVITKEHYQDFGSTSDEALQEAVILAKEHSQKLQRENPSIQGFNFVVNQGAKAKQVIFHFHLHIIPRY
;
A
#
# COMPACT_ATOMS: atom_id res chain seq x y z
N MET A 1 -11.54 -11.53 11.13
CA MET A 1 -10.57 -10.60 11.76
C MET A 1 -9.64 -10.11 10.67
N CYS A 2 -9.55 -8.79 10.43
CA CYS A 2 -8.72 -8.22 9.37
C CYS A 2 -7.40 -7.70 9.95
N VAL A 3 -6.27 -8.19 9.45
CA VAL A 3 -4.93 -7.77 9.90
C VAL A 3 -4.65 -6.29 9.64
N PHE A 4 -5.16 -5.72 8.54
CA PHE A 4 -4.97 -4.30 8.24
C PHE A 4 -5.80 -3.38 9.14
N CYS A 5 -6.96 -3.82 9.63
CA CYS A 5 -7.70 -3.09 10.65
C CYS A 5 -6.97 -3.07 12.00
N GLU A 6 -6.33 -4.17 12.37
CA GLU A 6 -5.52 -4.27 13.59
C GLU A 6 -4.31 -3.33 13.53
N ILE A 7 -3.59 -3.32 12.40
CA ILE A 7 -2.49 -2.40 12.13
C ILE A 7 -2.98 -0.95 12.17
N SER A 8 -4.06 -0.63 11.45
CA SER A 8 -4.67 0.71 11.40
C SER A 8 -5.03 1.24 12.80
N SER A 9 -5.57 0.37 13.65
CA SER A 9 -5.98 0.72 15.02
C SER A 9 -4.81 0.92 15.98
N ASN A 10 -3.59 0.56 15.58
CA ASN A 10 -2.37 0.66 16.38
C ASN A 10 -1.23 1.31 15.57
N LEU A 11 -1.55 2.27 14.69
CA LEU A 11 -0.57 2.92 13.81
C LEU A 11 0.56 3.61 14.58
N ASP A 12 0.23 4.21 15.72
CA ASP A 12 1.17 4.85 16.65
C ASP A 12 2.26 3.91 17.18
N LYS A 13 2.00 2.59 17.14
CA LYS A 13 2.91 1.54 17.60
C LYS A 13 3.63 0.82 16.46
N GLN A 14 3.37 1.18 15.21
CA GLN A 14 3.99 0.52 14.05
C GLN A 14 5.40 1.07 13.80
N SER A 15 6.43 0.32 14.19
CA SER A 15 7.83 0.72 14.01
C SER A 15 8.28 0.81 12.54
N ASN A 16 7.56 0.14 11.63
CA ASN A 16 7.84 0.09 10.20
C ASN A 16 6.90 1.00 9.38
N LEU A 17 6.16 1.90 10.02
CA LEU A 17 5.34 2.90 9.34
C LEU A 17 6.23 3.81 8.48
N ILE A 18 6.03 3.77 7.16
CA ILE A 18 6.78 4.61 6.21
C ILE A 18 6.18 6.01 6.15
N LYS A 19 4.85 6.09 6.06
CA LYS A 19 4.10 7.33 5.96
C LYS A 19 2.66 7.12 6.40
N GLU A 20 2.11 8.10 7.09
CA GLU A 20 0.70 8.17 7.42
C GLU A 20 0.05 9.36 6.72
N GLY A 21 -1.06 9.11 6.04
CA GLY A 21 -1.95 10.13 5.48
C GLY A 21 -3.23 10.28 6.29
N LYS A 22 -4.22 10.97 5.74
CA LYS A 22 -5.54 11.15 6.37
C LYS A 22 -6.36 9.86 6.31
N HIS A 23 -6.50 9.25 5.15
CA HIS A 23 -7.32 8.08 4.86
C HIS A 23 -6.50 6.79 4.68
N VAL A 24 -5.20 6.90 4.41
CA VAL A 24 -4.33 5.77 4.09
C VAL A 24 -3.01 5.84 4.86
N PHE A 25 -2.26 4.74 4.88
CA PHE A 25 -0.90 4.66 5.39
C PHE A 25 -0.04 3.72 4.54
N ILE A 26 1.28 3.84 4.65
CA ILE A 26 2.26 3.00 3.92
C ILE A 26 3.10 2.20 4.90
N ILE A 27 3.21 0.89 4.65
CA ILE A 27 4.14 -0.03 5.33
C ILE A 27 4.88 -0.89 4.30
N PRO A 28 6.07 -1.43 4.63
CA PRO A 28 6.70 -2.46 3.82
C PRO A 28 5.81 -3.70 3.72
N ASP A 29 5.82 -4.36 2.57
CA ASP A 29 5.22 -5.70 2.45
C ASP A 29 6.06 -6.70 3.27
N LYS A 30 5.40 -7.57 4.04
CA LYS A 30 6.06 -8.61 4.85
C LYS A 30 6.74 -9.68 4.00
N HIS A 31 6.24 -9.88 2.78
CA HIS A 31 6.70 -10.85 1.79
C HIS A 31 6.99 -10.11 0.46
N PRO A 32 8.06 -9.30 0.42
CA PRO A 32 8.35 -8.45 -0.71
C PRO A 32 8.60 -9.26 -1.99
N VAL A 33 8.03 -8.81 -3.12
CA VAL A 33 8.32 -9.40 -4.45
C VAL A 33 9.73 -8.99 -4.91
N THR A 34 10.10 -7.73 -4.62
CA THR A 34 11.41 -7.13 -4.83
C THR A 34 11.73 -6.23 -3.65
N GLU A 35 13.01 -5.88 -3.48
CA GLU A 35 13.41 -4.92 -2.46
C GLU A 35 12.66 -3.58 -2.62
N GLY A 36 12.20 -3.01 -1.50
CA GLY A 36 11.39 -1.80 -1.49
C GLY A 36 9.90 -2.00 -1.79
N HIS A 37 9.41 -3.25 -1.92
CA HIS A 37 7.98 -3.52 -2.04
C HIS A 37 7.22 -3.00 -0.80
N ALA A 38 6.28 -2.10 -1.03
CA ALA A 38 5.45 -1.49 0.00
C ALA A 38 3.96 -1.55 -0.36
N LEU A 39 3.12 -1.36 0.66
CA LEU A 39 1.66 -1.35 0.54
C LEU A 39 1.13 0.01 0.98
N VAL A 40 0.26 0.61 0.16
CA VAL A 40 -0.64 1.68 0.60
C VAL A 40 -1.96 1.06 1.02
N ILE A 41 -2.38 1.30 2.26
CA ILE A 41 -3.51 0.60 2.89
C ILE A 41 -4.49 1.65 3.43
N THR A 42 -5.80 1.45 3.24
CA THR A 42 -6.82 2.32 3.85
C THR A 42 -6.88 2.12 5.35
N LYS A 43 -7.07 3.21 6.11
CA LYS A 43 -7.29 3.16 7.55
C LYS A 43 -8.64 2.50 7.89
N GLU A 44 -9.68 2.87 7.14
CA GLU A 44 -10.99 2.24 7.22
C GLU A 44 -11.02 0.93 6.41
N HIS A 45 -11.93 0.05 6.79
CA HIS A 45 -12.10 -1.23 6.12
C HIS A 45 -12.96 -1.08 4.86
N TYR A 46 -12.30 -1.14 3.71
CA TYR A 46 -12.95 -1.30 2.41
C TYR A 46 -12.56 -2.67 1.87
N GLN A 47 -13.51 -3.50 1.47
CA GLN A 47 -13.23 -4.88 1.09
C GLN A 47 -12.26 -4.96 -0.10
N ASP A 48 -12.44 -4.08 -1.08
CA ASP A 48 -11.72 -4.05 -2.35
C ASP A 48 -11.79 -2.66 -3.02
N PHE A 49 -11.17 -2.52 -4.19
CA PHE A 49 -11.14 -1.28 -4.97
C PHE A 49 -12.53 -0.72 -5.23
N GLY A 50 -13.49 -1.55 -5.67
CA GLY A 50 -14.84 -1.11 -6.01
C GLY A 50 -15.66 -0.60 -4.82
N SER A 51 -15.33 -1.03 -3.60
CA SER A 51 -15.97 -0.53 -2.38
C SER A 51 -15.31 0.70 -1.77
N THR A 52 -14.09 1.06 -2.21
CA THR A 52 -13.28 2.12 -1.59
C THR A 52 -13.79 3.50 -1.95
N SER A 53 -13.79 4.44 -0.99
CA SER A 53 -14.20 5.82 -1.26
C SER A 53 -13.24 6.55 -2.20
N ASP A 54 -13.78 7.49 -2.98
CA ASP A 54 -13.01 8.27 -3.94
C ASP A 54 -11.89 9.07 -3.26
N GLU A 55 -12.14 9.62 -2.07
CA GLU A 55 -11.14 10.37 -1.30
C GLU A 55 -9.96 9.49 -0.89
N ALA A 56 -10.24 8.25 -0.46
CA ALA A 56 -9.20 7.31 -0.07
C ALA A 56 -8.42 6.79 -1.28
N LEU A 57 -9.09 6.52 -2.41
CA LEU A 57 -8.44 6.14 -3.67
C LEU A 57 -7.54 7.27 -4.19
N GLN A 58 -8.03 8.52 -4.15
CA GLN A 58 -7.26 9.70 -4.54
C GLN A 58 -5.98 9.81 -3.69
N GLU A 59 -6.11 9.73 -2.37
CA GLU A 59 -4.96 9.82 -1.48
C GLU A 59 -4.00 8.63 -1.67
N ALA A 60 -4.52 7.41 -1.87
CA ALA A 60 -3.70 6.23 -2.10
C ALA A 60 -2.78 6.38 -3.31
N VAL A 61 -3.32 6.84 -4.44
CA VAL A 61 -2.55 7.04 -5.68
C VAL A 61 -1.54 8.18 -5.54
N ILE A 62 -1.90 9.28 -4.85
CA ILE A 62 -0.99 10.39 -4.59
C ILE A 62 0.19 9.92 -3.74
N LEU A 63 -0.07 9.22 -2.63
CA LEU A 63 1.01 8.73 -1.76
C LEU A 63 1.85 7.64 -2.42
N ALA A 64 1.26 6.79 -3.27
CA ALA A 64 2.01 5.80 -4.05
C ALA A 64 2.99 6.46 -5.02
N LYS A 65 2.54 7.51 -5.73
CA LYS A 65 3.40 8.32 -6.60
C LYS A 65 4.55 8.95 -5.81
N GLU A 66 4.26 9.61 -4.70
CA GLU A 66 5.29 10.26 -3.87
C GLU A 66 6.32 9.25 -3.33
N HIS A 67 5.85 8.10 -2.84
CA HIS A 67 6.72 7.06 -2.30
C HIS A 67 7.61 6.44 -3.38
N SER A 68 7.06 6.12 -4.57
CA SER A 68 7.86 5.60 -5.69
C SER A 68 8.95 6.57 -6.15
N GLN A 69 8.64 7.87 -6.23
CA GLN A 69 9.63 8.90 -6.54
C GLN A 69 10.73 9.00 -5.48
N LYS A 70 10.37 8.84 -4.19
CA LYS A 70 11.34 8.79 -3.10
C LYS A 70 12.26 7.57 -3.26
N LEU A 71 11.69 6.38 -3.44
CA LEU A 71 12.46 5.14 -3.61
C LEU A 71 13.44 5.23 -4.79
N GLN A 72 13.00 5.75 -5.94
CA GLN A 72 13.86 5.89 -7.11
C GLN A 72 15.00 6.90 -6.91
N ARG A 73 14.78 7.96 -6.13
CA ARG A 73 15.85 8.91 -5.75
C ARG A 73 16.87 8.26 -4.81
N GLU A 74 16.41 7.42 -3.89
CA GLU A 74 17.27 6.73 -2.91
C GLU A 74 18.01 5.55 -3.52
N ASN A 75 17.44 4.91 -4.54
CA ASN A 75 18.04 3.81 -5.26
C ASN A 75 17.92 4.00 -6.79
N PRO A 76 18.93 4.59 -7.43
CA PRO A 76 18.94 4.84 -8.88
C PRO A 76 18.92 3.58 -9.76
N SER A 77 19.17 2.40 -9.19
CA SER A 77 19.05 1.14 -9.93
C SER A 77 17.59 0.76 -10.24
N ILE A 78 16.61 1.36 -9.56
CA ILE A 78 15.19 1.17 -9.85
C ILE A 78 14.84 1.82 -11.20
N GLN A 79 14.54 0.99 -12.21
CA GLN A 79 14.16 1.38 -13.57
C GLN A 79 12.65 1.47 -13.79
N GLY A 80 11.82 1.03 -12.84
CA GLY A 80 10.38 1.12 -12.97
C GLY A 80 9.61 0.66 -11.74
N PHE A 81 8.27 0.68 -11.83
CA PHE A 81 7.38 0.24 -10.75
C PHE A 81 6.18 -0.52 -11.33
N ASN A 82 5.72 -1.55 -10.61
CA ASN A 82 4.36 -2.03 -10.75
C ASN A 82 3.51 -1.45 -9.63
N PHE A 83 2.39 -0.82 -9.99
CA PHE A 83 1.32 -0.45 -9.06
C PHE A 83 0.17 -1.42 -9.25
N VAL A 84 -0.10 -2.25 -8.26
CA VAL A 84 -1.04 -3.39 -8.40
C VAL A 84 -2.12 -3.30 -7.34
N VAL A 85 -3.36 -3.44 -7.77
CA VAL A 85 -4.51 -3.68 -6.90
C VAL A 85 -5.18 -4.96 -7.37
N ASN A 86 -5.36 -5.91 -6.43
CA ASN A 86 -6.03 -7.17 -6.70
C ASN A 86 -7.44 -7.10 -6.11
N GLN A 87 -8.47 -7.32 -6.94
CA GLN A 87 -9.85 -7.40 -6.50
C GLN A 87 -10.43 -8.80 -6.74
N GLY A 88 -10.78 -9.49 -5.66
CA GLY A 88 -11.31 -10.84 -5.66
C GLY A 88 -10.25 -11.95 -5.60
N ALA A 89 -10.63 -13.10 -5.03
CA ALA A 89 -9.73 -14.23 -4.80
C ALA A 89 -9.03 -14.73 -6.08
N LYS A 90 -9.76 -14.79 -7.21
CA LYS A 90 -9.18 -15.20 -8.50
C LYS A 90 -8.13 -14.23 -9.04
N ALA A 91 -8.21 -12.96 -8.65
CA ALA A 91 -7.18 -11.95 -8.93
C ALA A 91 -6.05 -11.95 -7.89
N LYS A 92 -6.00 -12.95 -7.00
CA LYS A 92 -5.02 -13.10 -5.91
C LYS A 92 -5.13 -12.05 -4.81
N GLN A 93 -6.33 -11.51 -4.56
CA GLN A 93 -6.58 -10.77 -3.33
C GLN A 93 -6.59 -11.75 -2.14
N VAL A 94 -5.61 -11.64 -1.26
CA VAL A 94 -5.44 -12.51 -0.08
C VAL A 94 -5.96 -11.88 1.20
N ILE A 95 -5.88 -10.54 1.29
CA ILE A 95 -6.48 -9.76 2.37
C ILE A 95 -7.62 -8.96 1.75
N PHE A 96 -8.84 -9.24 2.18
CA PHE A 96 -10.06 -8.55 1.74
C PHE A 96 -10.20 -7.21 2.45
N HIS A 97 -9.20 -6.36 2.25
CA HIS A 97 -9.10 -4.98 2.69
C HIS A 97 -8.29 -4.26 1.62
N PHE A 98 -8.73 -3.11 1.14
CA PHE A 98 -8.07 -2.39 0.06
C PHE A 98 -6.59 -2.11 0.35
N HIS A 99 -5.74 -2.54 -0.57
CA HIS A 99 -4.32 -2.20 -0.57
C HIS A 99 -3.81 -2.08 -2.00
N LEU A 100 -2.92 -1.11 -2.20
CA LEU A 100 -2.20 -0.88 -3.44
C LEU A 100 -0.73 -1.23 -3.23
N HIS A 101 -0.24 -2.18 -4.00
CA HIS A 101 1.15 -2.58 -4.02
C HIS A 101 1.99 -1.56 -4.79
N ILE A 102 3.15 -1.20 -4.25
CA ILE A 102 4.21 -0.42 -4.93
C ILE A 102 5.41 -1.35 -5.03
N ILE A 103 5.68 -1.90 -6.21
CA ILE A 103 6.73 -2.90 -6.41
C ILE A 103 7.83 -2.29 -7.29
N PRO A 104 9.01 -1.94 -6.74
CA PRO A 104 10.15 -1.48 -7.51
C PRO A 104 10.64 -2.54 -8.49
N ARG A 105 11.10 -2.12 -9.66
CA ARG A 105 11.69 -2.96 -10.71
C ARG A 105 13.04 -2.39 -11.09
N TYR A 106 13.98 -3.29 -11.36
CA TYR A 106 15.38 -3.01 -11.66
C TYR A 106 15.68 -3.45 -13.09
#